data_AF-W2IHC6-F1
#
_entry.id   AF-W2IHC6-F1
#
_cell.length_a   1.000
_cell.length_b   1.000
_cell.length_c   1.000
_cell.angle_alpha   90.00
_cell.angle_beta   90.00
_cell.angle_gamma   90.00
#
_symmetry.space_group_name_H-M   'P 1'
#
loop_
_entity.id
_entity.type
_entity.pdbx_description
1 polymer ?
#
loop_
_entity_poly.entity_id
_entity_poly.type
_entity_poly.pdbx_seq_one_letter_code
_entity_poly.pdbx_strand_id
1 'polypeptide(L)'
;MIPSTYTFSLCFKPASTSIFANIPSMPRMLLGLAALLMASAVPTNLAEQVPAFEVPNFDYQTLSTGNTPNDVLDALKKDGIISFTNMPSYAQVRRSYLDSAAACAVSAQEVNAEFLLFKTLTDGTNRYTISTPSGQDADATATTTDAACPGYKTIYDEFSSLLELVVLNVATTLDATTFTTTDGYGKTVSSRKLMTDAVRLDHFHAYETPSLHERRLMSADSGTQASTSDKDDLSLELHEDDGMFIVFATPAFYKVNNDGANSTFKSVQA
;
A
#
# COMPACT_ATOMS: atom_id res chain seq x y z
N MET A 1 -0.55 23.41 -7.91
CA MET A 1 -1.52 23.00 -6.87
C MET A 1 -2.25 21.80 -7.41
N ILE A 2 -1.78 20.61 -7.06
CA ILE A 2 -2.45 19.35 -7.39
C ILE A 2 -3.32 19.02 -6.17
N PRO A 3 -4.64 18.77 -6.33
CA PRO A 3 -5.48 18.40 -5.20
C PRO A 3 -4.92 17.12 -4.59
N SER A 4 -4.81 17.09 -3.27
CA SER A 4 -4.31 15.94 -2.53
C SER A 4 -5.32 14.79 -2.61
N THR A 5 -5.23 14.01 -3.68
CA THR A 5 -5.90 12.72 -3.79
C THR A 5 -5.19 11.76 -2.84
N TYR A 6 -5.92 11.21 -1.87
CA TYR A 6 -5.38 10.27 -0.90
C TYR A 6 -5.90 8.88 -1.22
N THR A 7 -5.00 8.00 -1.64
CA THR A 7 -5.37 6.62 -1.95
C THR A 7 -5.37 5.80 -0.66
N PHE A 8 -6.58 5.38 -0.26
CA PHE A 8 -6.79 4.19 0.54
C PHE A 8 -7.14 3.06 -0.44
N SER A 9 -7.08 1.83 0.02
CA SER A 9 -7.39 0.66 -0.79
C SER A 9 -7.86 -0.44 0.15
N LEU A 10 -9.15 -0.77 0.13
CA LEU A 10 -9.65 -1.99 0.76
C LEU A 10 -9.82 -3.07 -0.29
N CYS A 11 -9.04 -4.14 -0.18
CA CYS A 11 -9.22 -5.36 -0.95
C CYS A 11 -10.29 -6.25 -0.34
N PHE A 12 -11.38 -6.49 -1.06
CA PHE A 12 -12.37 -7.51 -0.71
C PHE A 12 -12.29 -8.63 -1.73
N LYS A 13 -12.22 -9.87 -1.25
CA LYS A 13 -12.30 -11.06 -2.08
C LYS A 13 -13.78 -11.37 -2.40
N PRO A 14 -14.24 -11.26 -3.66
CA PRO A 14 -15.55 -11.78 -4.03
C PRO A 14 -15.55 -13.31 -4.06
N ALA A 15 -16.65 -13.93 -3.63
CA ALA A 15 -16.87 -15.36 -3.83
C ALA A 15 -16.99 -15.68 -5.32
N SER A 16 -16.12 -16.57 -5.80
CA SER A 16 -15.94 -16.97 -7.21
C SER A 16 -17.24 -17.18 -7.99
N THR A 17 -17.34 -16.57 -9.17
CA THR A 17 -18.08 -17.14 -10.31
C THR A 17 -17.38 -16.79 -11.62
N SER A 18 -16.87 -17.83 -12.29
CA SER A 18 -16.17 -17.78 -13.59
C SER A 18 -17.14 -17.60 -14.76
N ILE A 19 -16.83 -16.74 -15.73
CA ILE A 19 -17.37 -16.83 -17.10
C ILE A 19 -16.31 -16.43 -18.13
N PHE A 20 -15.98 -17.36 -19.03
CA PHE A 20 -15.25 -17.17 -20.29
C PHE A 20 -16.16 -16.55 -21.36
N ALA A 21 -15.61 -15.71 -22.26
CA ALA A 21 -16.12 -15.60 -23.63
C ALA A 21 -15.07 -15.08 -24.64
N ASN A 22 -15.05 -15.77 -25.78
CA ASN A 22 -14.21 -15.62 -26.98
C ASN A 22 -14.44 -14.33 -27.77
N ILE A 23 -13.41 -13.89 -28.50
CA ILE A 23 -13.50 -12.93 -29.62
C ILE A 23 -13.18 -13.66 -30.94
N PRO A 24 -13.99 -13.53 -32.01
CA PRO A 24 -13.68 -14.08 -33.32
C PRO A 24 -12.95 -13.09 -34.26
N SER A 25 -12.39 -13.64 -35.34
CA SER A 25 -11.37 -13.09 -36.23
C SER A 25 -11.89 -12.43 -37.54
N MET A 26 -11.16 -11.38 -37.98
CA MET A 26 -10.70 -10.94 -39.33
C MET A 26 -11.62 -11.01 -40.60
N PRO A 27 -11.51 -10.09 -41.60
CA PRO A 27 -10.32 -10.00 -42.47
C PRO A 27 -9.93 -8.65 -43.14
N ARG A 28 -8.72 -8.71 -43.71
CA ARG A 28 -7.89 -7.79 -44.52
C ARG A 28 -8.57 -6.94 -45.62
N MET A 29 -8.05 -5.72 -45.81
CA MET A 29 -7.85 -5.11 -47.13
C MET A 29 -6.57 -4.23 -47.17
N LEU A 30 -6.04 -4.07 -48.39
CA LEU A 30 -4.64 -3.81 -48.78
C LEU A 30 -4.16 -2.34 -48.73
N LEU A 31 -2.84 -2.23 -48.53
CA LEU A 31 -1.82 -1.30 -49.06
C LEU A 31 -2.01 0.24 -49.01
N GLY A 32 -1.07 0.87 -48.30
CA GLY A 32 -0.63 2.25 -48.52
C GLY A 32 0.67 2.52 -47.77
N LEU A 33 1.81 2.37 -48.44
CA LEU A 33 3.16 2.48 -47.88
C LEU A 33 3.53 3.96 -47.67
N ALA A 34 3.55 4.42 -46.41
CA ALA A 34 4.20 5.66 -46.02
C ALA A 34 4.88 5.44 -44.66
N ALA A 35 6.16 5.05 -44.70
CA ALA A 35 6.98 4.90 -43.50
C ALA A 35 7.44 6.28 -43.00
N LEU A 36 6.58 6.94 -42.23
CA LEU A 36 7.02 7.96 -41.28
C LEU A 36 7.72 7.21 -40.14
N LEU A 37 9.05 7.33 -40.07
CA LEU A 37 9.83 6.96 -38.90
C LEU A 37 9.48 7.94 -37.77
N MET A 38 8.32 7.73 -37.15
CA MET A 38 8.07 8.20 -35.81
C MET A 38 9.00 7.39 -34.92
N ALA A 39 10.06 8.03 -34.40
CA ALA A 39 10.78 7.49 -33.26
C ALA A 39 9.80 7.48 -32.07
N SER A 40 8.91 6.49 -32.04
CA SER A 40 8.18 6.13 -30.84
C SER A 40 9.25 5.73 -29.84
N ALA A 41 9.42 6.52 -28.78
CA ALA A 41 10.15 6.08 -27.61
C ALA A 41 9.53 4.75 -27.20
N VAL A 42 10.25 3.65 -27.43
CA VAL A 42 9.80 2.35 -26.97
C VAL A 42 9.89 2.44 -25.44
N PRO A 43 8.78 2.32 -24.70
CA PRO A 43 8.80 2.39 -23.25
C PRO A 43 9.79 1.34 -22.74
N THR A 44 10.75 1.80 -21.93
CA THR A 44 11.93 1.01 -21.58
C THR A 44 11.69 0.08 -20.39
N ASN A 45 10.53 0.20 -19.72
CA ASN A 45 10.06 -0.76 -18.72
C ASN A 45 8.54 -1.02 -18.83
N LEU A 46 8.07 -2.10 -18.19
CA LEU A 46 6.65 -2.43 -18.09
C LEU A 46 5.83 -1.40 -17.31
N ALA A 47 6.41 -0.71 -16.32
CA ALA A 47 5.68 0.31 -15.55
C ALA A 47 5.21 1.49 -16.43
N GLU A 48 5.92 1.81 -17.53
CA GLU A 48 5.48 2.77 -18.54
C GLU A 48 4.42 2.19 -19.51
N GLN A 49 4.26 0.86 -19.54
CA GLN A 49 3.33 0.14 -20.43
C GLN A 49 2.02 -0.27 -19.74
N VAL A 50 2.01 -0.38 -18.41
CA VAL A 50 0.79 -0.66 -17.65
C VAL A 50 -0.04 0.62 -17.57
N PRO A 51 -1.28 0.63 -18.10
CA PRO A 51 -2.16 1.78 -17.97
C PRO A 51 -2.33 2.14 -16.49
N ALA A 52 -2.29 3.44 -16.17
CA ALA A 52 -2.56 3.90 -14.82
C ALA A 52 -3.93 3.34 -14.39
N PHE A 53 -3.95 2.58 -13.30
CA PHE A 53 -5.18 2.10 -12.71
C PHE A 53 -5.81 3.24 -11.89
N GLU A 54 -6.97 3.72 -12.30
CA GLU A 54 -7.72 4.71 -11.54
C GLU A 54 -8.48 4.04 -10.41
N VAL A 55 -8.07 4.31 -9.17
CA VAL A 55 -8.76 3.83 -7.97
C VAL A 55 -10.04 4.65 -7.76
N PRO A 56 -11.24 4.04 -7.67
CA PRO A 56 -12.46 4.74 -7.31
C PRO A 56 -12.28 5.54 -6.01
N ASN A 57 -12.64 6.83 -6.03
CA ASN A 57 -12.42 7.74 -4.90
C ASN A 57 -13.74 8.27 -4.34
N PHE A 58 -13.89 8.22 -3.02
CA PHE A 58 -15.06 8.69 -2.31
C PHE A 58 -14.70 9.79 -1.31
N ASP A 59 -15.59 10.76 -1.12
CA ASP A 59 -15.44 11.73 -0.04
C ASP A 59 -15.82 11.05 1.29
N TYR A 60 -14.88 11.05 2.24
CA TYR A 60 -15.06 10.44 3.55
C TYR A 60 -16.27 11.01 4.31
N GLN A 61 -16.58 12.29 4.14
CA GLN A 61 -17.66 12.96 4.85
C GLN A 61 -19.05 12.59 4.34
N THR A 62 -19.14 12.00 3.14
CA THR A 62 -20.42 11.70 2.48
C THR A 62 -20.70 10.21 2.34
N LEU A 63 -19.88 9.34 2.95
CA LEU A 63 -20.00 7.88 2.82
C LEU A 63 -21.38 7.34 3.17
N SER A 64 -22.09 7.97 4.11
CA SER A 64 -23.43 7.56 4.53
C SER A 64 -24.58 8.31 3.84
N THR A 65 -24.30 9.10 2.79
CA THR A 65 -25.29 9.98 2.17
C THR A 65 -25.81 9.41 0.85
N GLY A 66 -27.11 9.59 0.58
CA GLY A 66 -27.72 9.21 -0.70
C GLY A 66 -27.46 7.75 -1.09
N ASN A 67 -26.99 7.54 -2.32
CA ASN A 67 -26.64 6.22 -2.84
C ASN A 67 -25.16 5.84 -2.63
N THR A 68 -24.35 6.70 -2.01
CA THR A 68 -22.92 6.47 -1.82
C THR A 68 -22.59 5.11 -1.19
N PRO A 69 -23.35 4.57 -0.22
CA PRO A 69 -23.12 3.21 0.26
C PRO A 69 -23.14 2.13 -0.84
N ASN A 70 -24.11 2.17 -1.75
CA ASN A 70 -24.19 1.20 -2.83
C ASN A 70 -23.08 1.43 -3.87
N ASP A 71 -22.73 2.69 -4.15
CA ASP A 71 -21.62 3.03 -5.06
C ASP A 71 -20.28 2.49 -4.52
N VAL A 72 -20.06 2.58 -3.20
CA VAL A 72 -18.90 1.99 -2.51
C VAL A 72 -18.91 0.47 -2.64
N LEU A 73 -20.05 -0.19 -2.39
CA LEU A 73 -20.17 -1.64 -2.54
C LEU A 73 -19.89 -2.09 -3.99
N ASP A 74 -20.40 -1.36 -4.97
CA ASP A 74 -20.23 -1.69 -6.38
C ASP A 74 -18.77 -1.52 -6.83
N ALA A 75 -18.08 -0.47 -6.36
CA ALA A 75 -16.65 -0.28 -6.60
C ALA A 75 -15.81 -1.42 -5.98
N LEU A 76 -16.12 -1.82 -4.75
CA LEU A 76 -15.45 -2.93 -4.07
C LEU A 76 -15.70 -4.28 -4.77
N LYS A 77 -16.91 -4.53 -5.28
CA LYS A 77 -17.20 -5.74 -6.07
C LYS A 77 -16.48 -5.78 -7.40
N LYS A 78 -16.32 -4.61 -8.03
CA LYS A 78 -15.74 -4.48 -9.38
C LYS A 78 -14.23 -4.68 -9.35
N ASP A 79 -13.55 -3.93 -8.48
CA ASP A 79 -12.09 -3.81 -8.52
C ASP A 79 -11.42 -4.22 -7.20
N GLY A 80 -12.18 -4.40 -6.12
CA GLY A 80 -11.63 -4.70 -4.80
C GLY A 80 -10.72 -3.59 -4.29
N ILE A 81 -10.96 -2.33 -4.65
CA ILE A 81 -10.10 -1.23 -4.21
C ILE A 81 -10.88 0.09 -4.28
N ILE A 82 -10.79 0.88 -3.20
CA ILE A 82 -11.42 2.20 -3.08
C ILE A 82 -10.53 3.12 -2.26
N SER A 83 -10.56 4.40 -2.58
CA SER A 83 -9.82 5.46 -1.91
C SER A 83 -10.74 6.49 -1.26
N PHE A 84 -10.19 7.24 -0.29
CA PHE A 84 -10.93 8.27 0.44
C PHE A 84 -10.23 9.63 0.39
N THR A 85 -11.01 10.67 0.15
CA THR A 85 -10.58 12.06 0.26
C THR A 85 -11.29 12.77 1.41
N ASN A 86 -10.79 13.95 1.80
CA ASN A 86 -11.39 14.80 2.84
C ASN A 86 -11.52 14.14 4.23
N MET A 87 -10.64 13.19 4.54
CA MET A 87 -10.56 12.60 5.88
C MET A 87 -10.01 13.64 6.89
N PRO A 88 -10.76 13.92 7.99
CA PRO A 88 -10.30 14.87 9.01
C PRO A 88 -8.96 14.47 9.62
N SER A 89 -8.09 15.46 9.86
CA SER A 89 -6.76 15.32 10.49
C SER A 89 -5.76 14.39 9.79
N TYR A 90 -6.15 13.69 8.71
CA TYR A 90 -5.32 12.67 8.06
C TYR A 90 -3.94 13.18 7.66
N ALA A 91 -3.87 14.33 6.98
CA ALA A 91 -2.60 14.85 6.48
C ALA A 91 -1.57 15.14 7.59
N GLN A 92 -2.03 15.50 8.79
CA GLN A 92 -1.18 15.79 9.95
C GLN A 92 -0.78 14.49 10.66
N VAL A 93 -1.75 13.63 10.98
CA VAL A 93 -1.52 12.39 11.72
C VAL A 93 -0.66 11.43 10.90
N ARG A 94 -0.96 11.27 9.61
CA ARG A 94 -0.13 10.49 8.68
C ARG A 94 1.31 10.98 8.64
N ARG A 95 1.52 12.29 8.55
CA ARG A 95 2.88 12.85 8.47
C ARG A 95 3.66 12.57 9.76
N SER A 96 3.04 12.85 10.91
CA SER A 96 3.67 12.61 12.21
C SER A 96 4.06 11.14 12.38
N TYR A 97 3.18 10.23 11.99
CA TYR A 97 3.46 8.80 12.02
C TYR A 97 4.57 8.38 11.06
N LEU A 98 4.48 8.75 9.77
CA LEU A 98 5.49 8.35 8.79
C LEU A 98 6.87 8.96 9.10
N ASP A 99 6.94 10.18 9.63
CA ASP A 99 8.19 10.81 10.06
C ASP A 99 8.79 10.03 11.25
N SER A 100 7.97 9.75 12.28
CA SER A 100 8.41 9.01 13.48
C SER A 100 8.82 7.57 13.17
N ALA A 101 8.06 6.87 12.32
CA ALA A 101 8.32 5.49 11.98
C ALA A 101 9.56 5.35 11.08
N ALA A 102 9.76 6.26 10.11
CA ALA A 102 10.96 6.27 9.29
C ALA A 102 12.21 6.55 10.12
N ALA A 103 12.14 7.53 11.03
CA ALA A 103 13.25 7.83 11.95
C ALA A 103 13.57 6.63 12.84
N CYS A 104 12.55 6.00 13.44
CA CYS A 104 12.73 4.83 14.28
C CYS A 104 13.33 3.65 13.50
N ALA A 105 12.86 3.36 12.30
CA ALA A 105 13.37 2.26 11.49
C ALA A 105 14.87 2.42 11.16
N VAL A 106 15.32 3.63 10.81
CA VAL A 106 16.74 3.89 10.53
C VAL A 106 17.58 3.82 11.80
N SER A 107 17.16 4.44 12.91
CA SER A 107 17.93 4.36 14.15
C SER A 107 17.99 2.94 14.72
N ALA A 108 16.89 2.18 14.59
CA ALA A 108 16.80 0.79 15.03
C ALA A 108 17.68 -0.13 14.19
N GLN A 109 17.85 0.19 12.90
CA GLN A 109 18.76 -0.52 12.00
C GLN A 109 20.22 -0.36 12.45
N GLU A 110 20.64 0.84 12.86
CA GLU A 110 22.02 1.12 13.30
C GLU A 110 22.43 0.28 14.53
N VAL A 111 21.45 -0.09 15.38
CA VAL A 111 21.67 -0.90 16.59
C VAL A 111 21.16 -2.34 16.48
N ASN A 112 20.70 -2.76 15.30
CA ASN A 112 20.15 -4.09 15.02
C ASN A 112 19.04 -4.50 16.02
N ALA A 113 18.06 -3.62 16.22
CA ALA A 113 16.99 -3.83 17.19
C ALA A 113 16.11 -5.04 16.83
N GLU A 114 15.75 -5.86 17.83
CA GLU A 114 15.04 -7.14 17.64
C GLU A 114 13.67 -7.01 16.97
N PHE A 115 12.95 -5.91 17.21
CA PHE A 115 11.63 -5.68 16.63
C PHE A 115 11.66 -5.31 15.14
N LEU A 116 12.84 -4.97 14.59
CA LEU A 116 12.98 -4.51 13.21
C LEU A 116 13.31 -5.69 12.31
N LEU A 117 12.41 -6.01 11.38
CA LEU A 117 12.67 -7.02 10.35
C LEU A 117 13.40 -6.38 9.17
N PHE A 118 14.32 -7.13 8.56
CA PHE A 118 15.12 -6.68 7.43
C PHE A 118 15.06 -7.69 6.27
N LYS A 119 14.90 -7.18 5.04
CA LYS A 119 15.03 -7.96 3.79
C LYS A 119 15.66 -7.09 2.70
N THR A 120 16.67 -7.60 2.01
CA THR A 120 17.12 -7.03 0.72
C THR A 120 16.33 -7.66 -0.43
N LEU A 121 15.76 -6.83 -1.29
CA LEU A 121 14.97 -7.23 -2.46
C LEU A 121 15.88 -7.56 -3.65
N THR A 122 15.33 -8.14 -4.71
CA THR A 122 16.10 -8.64 -5.87
C THR A 122 16.82 -7.50 -6.62
N ASP A 123 16.29 -6.29 -6.57
CA ASP A 123 16.90 -5.08 -7.13
C ASP A 123 17.94 -4.39 -6.21
N GLY A 124 18.24 -5.00 -5.05
CA GLY A 124 19.14 -4.46 -4.04
C GLY A 124 18.52 -3.43 -3.10
N THR A 125 17.21 -3.14 -3.22
CA THR A 125 16.49 -2.28 -2.27
C THR A 125 16.42 -2.95 -0.92
N ASN A 126 16.80 -2.24 0.14
CA ASN A 126 16.63 -2.69 1.51
C ASN A 126 15.23 -2.34 2.00
N ARG A 127 14.52 -3.32 2.59
CA ARG A 127 13.22 -3.14 3.23
C ARG A 127 13.36 -3.39 4.73
N TYR A 128 12.98 -2.39 5.51
CA TYR A 128 12.83 -2.49 6.96
C TYR A 128 11.35 -2.53 7.32
N THR A 129 10.97 -3.43 8.22
CA THR A 129 9.58 -3.57 8.65
C THR A 129 9.47 -3.47 10.17
N ILE A 130 8.58 -2.59 10.64
CA ILE A 130 8.08 -2.59 12.01
C ILE A 130 6.69 -3.22 11.97
N SER A 131 6.50 -4.32 12.71
CA SER A 131 5.22 -5.02 12.80
C SER A 131 4.61 -4.82 14.18
N THR A 132 3.38 -4.31 14.24
CA THR A 132 2.68 -4.04 15.51
C THR A 132 1.29 -4.69 15.48
N PRO A 133 1.01 -5.68 16.34
CA PRO A 133 -0.36 -6.16 16.52
C PRO A 133 -1.28 -5.02 16.97
N SER A 134 -2.45 -4.94 16.36
CA SER A 134 -3.45 -3.90 16.60
C SER A 134 -4.86 -4.51 16.69
N GLY A 135 -5.86 -3.71 17.08
CA GLY A 135 -7.21 -4.21 17.35
C GLY A 135 -7.30 -4.96 18.69
N GLN A 136 -7.89 -6.16 18.70
CA GLN A 136 -8.13 -6.90 19.95
C GLN A 136 -6.87 -7.36 20.70
N ASP A 137 -5.72 -7.46 20.01
CA ASP A 137 -4.42 -7.84 20.58
C ASP A 137 -3.43 -6.65 20.67
N ALA A 138 -3.93 -5.41 20.63
CA ALA A 138 -3.10 -4.21 20.69
C ALA A 138 -2.48 -4.03 22.09
N ASP A 139 -1.22 -4.43 22.32
CA ASP A 139 -0.38 -3.73 23.32
C ASP A 139 1.11 -4.14 23.37
N ALA A 140 1.48 -5.36 22.98
CA ALA A 140 2.83 -5.85 23.28
C ALA A 140 3.94 -5.16 22.46
N THR A 141 3.78 -5.03 21.14
CA THR A 141 4.90 -4.63 20.28
C THR A 141 5.12 -3.11 20.20
N ALA A 142 4.07 -2.30 20.30
CA ALA A 142 4.21 -0.85 20.33
C ALA A 142 5.06 -0.39 21.54
N THR A 143 4.94 -1.09 22.67
CA THR A 143 5.72 -0.84 23.89
C THR A 143 7.21 -1.14 23.67
N THR A 144 7.53 -2.26 23.01
CA THR A 144 8.93 -2.61 22.67
C THR A 144 9.55 -1.59 21.73
N THR A 145 8.81 -1.16 20.69
CA THR A 145 9.29 -0.14 19.76
C THR A 145 9.49 1.20 20.47
N ASP A 146 8.60 1.59 21.38
CA ASP A 146 8.72 2.83 22.16
C ASP A 146 9.94 2.84 23.08
N ALA A 147 10.31 1.69 23.64
CA ALA A 147 11.52 1.56 24.46
C ALA A 147 12.80 1.85 23.65
N ALA A 148 12.82 1.51 22.35
CA ALA A 148 13.93 1.82 21.45
C ALA A 148 13.81 3.22 20.81
N CYS A 149 12.59 3.70 20.62
CA CYS A 149 12.25 4.95 19.96
C CYS A 149 11.24 5.74 20.83
N PRO A 150 11.70 6.46 21.87
CA PRO A 150 10.80 7.10 22.83
C PRO A 150 9.81 8.07 22.18
N GLY A 151 8.52 7.88 22.46
CA GLY A 151 7.42 8.68 21.91
C GLY A 151 6.77 8.07 20.67
N TYR A 152 7.35 7.00 20.10
CA TYR A 152 6.76 6.28 18.96
C TYR A 152 5.36 5.78 19.27
N LYS A 153 5.12 5.18 20.46
CA LYS A 153 3.82 4.58 20.78
C LYS A 153 2.70 5.62 20.75
N THR A 154 2.92 6.81 21.29
CA THR A 154 1.90 7.87 21.29
C THR A 154 1.50 8.27 19.86
N ILE A 155 2.48 8.41 18.97
CA ILE A 155 2.24 8.79 17.57
C ILE A 155 1.57 7.64 16.81
N TYR A 156 2.01 6.40 17.06
CA TYR A 156 1.40 5.20 16.49
C TYR A 156 -0.05 5.04 16.93
N ASP A 157 -0.36 5.21 18.22
CA ASP A 157 -1.72 5.06 18.77
C ASP A 157 -2.68 6.11 18.15
N GLU A 158 -2.20 7.34 17.91
CA GLU A 158 -2.99 8.38 17.23
C GLU A 158 -3.30 7.99 15.77
N PHE A 159 -2.31 7.47 15.04
CA PHE A 159 -2.50 6.99 13.67
C PHE A 159 -3.37 5.74 13.60
N SER A 160 -3.16 4.77 14.48
CA SER A 160 -3.98 3.54 14.54
C SER A 160 -5.44 3.87 14.87
N SER A 161 -5.67 4.82 15.79
CA SER A 161 -7.03 5.32 16.10
C SER A 161 -7.70 5.97 14.88
N LEU A 162 -6.94 6.71 14.06
CA LEU A 162 -7.46 7.26 12.82
C LEU A 162 -7.85 6.15 11.83
N LEU A 163 -7.03 5.11 11.67
CA LEU A 163 -7.35 3.97 10.81
C LEU A 163 -8.57 3.20 11.31
N GLU A 164 -8.74 3.03 12.62
CA GLU A 164 -9.94 2.42 13.21
C GLU A 164 -11.22 3.17 12.86
N LEU A 165 -11.17 4.51 12.84
CA LEU A 165 -12.30 5.32 12.39
C LEU A 165 -12.61 5.08 10.91
N VAL A 166 -11.61 4.91 10.04
CA VAL A 166 -11.83 4.54 8.64
C VAL A 166 -12.53 3.20 8.55
N VAL A 167 -11.96 2.18 9.19
CA VAL A 167 -12.50 0.81 9.19
C VAL A 167 -13.94 0.81 9.65
N LEU A 168 -14.24 1.47 10.77
CA LEU A 168 -15.59 1.56 11.31
C LEU A 168 -16.57 2.26 10.36
N ASN A 169 -16.15 3.34 9.68
CA ASN A 169 -17.01 4.05 8.74
C ASN A 169 -17.27 3.25 7.48
N VAL A 170 -16.27 2.54 6.94
CA VAL A 170 -16.46 1.64 5.81
C VAL A 170 -17.41 0.50 6.20
N ALA A 171 -17.20 -0.11 7.35
CA ALA A 171 -18.07 -1.16 7.86
C ALA A 171 -19.52 -0.69 8.02
N THR A 172 -19.71 0.52 8.57
CA THR A 172 -21.03 1.15 8.70
C THR A 172 -21.66 1.46 7.34
N THR A 173 -20.84 1.87 6.37
CA THR A 173 -21.27 2.13 4.99
C THR A 173 -21.78 0.84 4.34
N LEU A 174 -21.05 -0.27 4.48
CA LEU A 174 -21.47 -1.56 3.96
C LEU A 174 -22.73 -2.10 4.65
N ASP A 175 -22.89 -1.87 5.96
CA ASP A 175 -24.10 -2.24 6.70
C ASP A 175 -25.36 -1.51 6.21
N ALA A 176 -25.21 -0.37 5.52
CA ALA A 176 -26.30 0.36 4.90
C ALA A 176 -26.68 -0.17 3.49
N THR A 177 -26.06 -1.25 3.03
CA THR A 177 -26.27 -1.84 1.70
C THR A 177 -26.94 -3.22 1.79
N THR A 178 -27.03 -3.92 0.65
CA THR A 178 -27.45 -5.33 0.60
C THR A 178 -26.32 -6.32 0.88
N PHE A 179 -25.12 -5.84 1.23
CA PHE A 179 -24.02 -6.69 1.63
C PHE A 179 -24.35 -7.42 2.93
N THR A 180 -24.30 -8.75 2.87
CA THR A 180 -24.52 -9.62 4.03
C THR A 180 -23.50 -10.73 4.02
N THR A 181 -22.99 -11.08 5.19
CA THR A 181 -22.13 -12.25 5.41
C THR A 181 -22.66 -13.08 6.56
N THR A 182 -22.24 -14.33 6.66
CA THR A 182 -22.64 -15.25 7.72
C THR A 182 -21.43 -15.84 8.43
N ASP A 183 -21.57 -16.16 9.71
CA ASP A 183 -20.58 -16.94 10.44
C ASP A 183 -20.55 -18.42 9.99
N GLY A 184 -19.65 -19.21 10.57
CA GLY A 184 -19.55 -20.66 10.31
C GLY A 184 -20.79 -21.47 10.71
N TYR A 185 -21.78 -20.86 11.36
CA TYR A 185 -23.06 -21.46 11.74
C TYR A 185 -24.23 -20.94 10.89
N GLY A 186 -23.96 -20.13 9.86
CA GLY A 186 -24.96 -19.58 8.95
C GLY A 186 -25.74 -18.39 9.52
N LYS A 187 -25.31 -17.80 10.64
CA LYS A 187 -25.95 -16.62 11.22
C LYS A 187 -25.41 -15.36 10.58
N THR A 188 -26.29 -14.43 10.19
CA THR A 188 -25.88 -13.13 9.64
C THR A 188 -24.98 -12.37 10.60
N VAL A 189 -23.87 -11.86 10.09
CA VAL A 189 -22.90 -11.02 10.78
C VAL A 189 -22.91 -9.66 10.08
N SER A 190 -22.93 -8.56 10.84
CA SER A 190 -22.78 -7.23 10.26
C SER A 190 -21.32 -6.99 9.85
N SER A 191 -21.10 -6.17 8.84
CA SER A 191 -19.77 -5.73 8.41
C SER A 191 -19.03 -5.07 9.56
N ARG A 192 -19.72 -4.26 10.38
CA ARG A 192 -19.13 -3.70 11.61
C ARG A 192 -18.58 -4.79 12.51
N LYS A 193 -19.39 -5.79 12.85
CA LYS A 193 -18.94 -6.89 13.71
C LYS A 193 -17.76 -7.63 13.07
N LEU A 194 -17.83 -7.91 11.78
CA LEU A 194 -16.78 -8.62 11.06
C LEU A 194 -15.45 -7.87 11.09
N MET A 195 -15.46 -6.55 10.90
CA MET A 195 -14.26 -5.72 10.78
C MET A 195 -13.68 -5.29 12.13
N THR A 196 -14.52 -5.00 13.13
CA THR A 196 -14.04 -4.52 14.44
C THR A 196 -13.64 -5.63 15.39
N ASP A 197 -14.14 -6.85 15.20
CA ASP A 197 -13.75 -8.00 16.03
C ASP A 197 -12.46 -8.67 15.52
N ALA A 198 -11.86 -8.16 14.44
CA ALA A 198 -10.66 -8.71 13.84
C ALA A 198 -9.40 -8.37 14.66
N VAL A 199 -8.50 -9.36 14.78
CA VAL A 199 -7.10 -9.10 15.11
C VAL A 199 -6.44 -8.50 13.88
N ARG A 200 -5.68 -7.42 14.07
CA ARG A 200 -5.06 -6.68 12.99
C ARG A 200 -3.54 -6.68 13.17
N LEU A 201 -2.83 -6.54 12.06
CA LEU A 201 -1.39 -6.44 12.06
C LEU A 201 -1.00 -5.21 11.26
N ASP A 202 -0.49 -4.20 11.96
CA ASP A 202 -0.04 -2.96 11.33
C ASP A 202 1.41 -3.13 10.92
N HIS A 203 1.69 -2.89 9.63
CA HIS A 203 3.04 -2.89 9.08
C HIS A 203 3.45 -1.49 8.65
N PHE A 204 4.60 -1.06 9.14
CA PHE A 204 5.35 0.03 8.52
C PHE A 204 6.48 -0.56 7.70
N HIS A 205 6.60 -0.13 6.45
CA HIS A 205 7.69 -0.51 5.56
C HIS A 205 8.50 0.73 5.16
N ALA A 206 9.80 0.72 5.45
CA ALA A 206 10.75 1.68 4.90
C ALA A 206 11.57 1.00 3.80
N TYR A 207 11.63 1.64 2.63
CA TYR A 207 12.41 1.17 1.49
C TYR A 207 13.58 2.12 1.28
N GLU A 208 14.78 1.57 1.34
CA GLU A 208 16.03 2.29 1.14
C GLU A 208 16.67 1.82 -0.16
N THR A 209 16.82 2.74 -1.11
CA THR A 209 17.50 2.45 -2.37
C THR A 209 18.98 2.21 -2.13
N PRO A 210 19.61 1.23 -2.80
CA PRO A 210 21.04 0.97 -2.63
C PRO A 210 21.87 2.20 -3.01
N SER A 211 22.97 2.44 -2.31
CA SER A 211 23.89 3.54 -2.58
C SER A 211 24.50 3.44 -3.98
N LEU A 212 25.00 4.56 -4.50
CA LEU A 212 25.71 4.56 -5.80
C LEU A 212 26.90 3.59 -5.82
N HIS A 213 27.55 3.37 -4.67
CA HIS A 213 28.65 2.43 -4.56
C HIS A 213 28.15 1.00 -4.64
N GLU A 214 27.12 0.63 -3.88
CA GLU A 214 26.51 -0.70 -3.90
C GLU A 214 25.95 -1.02 -5.29
N ARG A 215 25.25 -0.08 -5.93
CA ARG A 215 24.77 -0.26 -7.32
C ARG A 215 25.92 -0.55 -8.30
N ARG A 216 27.07 0.11 -8.14
CA ARG A 216 28.26 -0.13 -8.98
C ARG A 216 28.90 -1.48 -8.67
N LEU A 217 28.94 -1.90 -7.42
CA LEU A 217 29.44 -3.23 -7.03
C LEU A 217 28.53 -4.33 -7.60
N MET A 218 27.21 -4.20 -7.47
CA MET A 218 26.24 -5.14 -8.05
C MET A 218 26.37 -5.19 -9.59
N SER A 219 26.60 -4.04 -10.24
CA SER A 219 26.83 -3.98 -11.69
C SER A 219 28.17 -4.62 -12.12
N ALA A 220 29.20 -4.54 -11.28
CA ALA A 220 30.52 -5.11 -11.54
C ALA A 220 30.57 -6.62 -11.30
N ASP A 221 29.86 -7.12 -10.28
CA ASP A 221 29.71 -8.54 -9.97
C ASP A 221 28.87 -9.28 -11.03
N SER A 222 27.93 -8.56 -11.65
CA SER A 222 27.19 -9.01 -12.85
C SER A 222 28.06 -9.13 -14.12
N GLY A 223 29.36 -8.78 -14.05
CA GLY A 223 30.29 -8.79 -15.19
C GLY A 223 30.63 -10.17 -15.78
N THR A 224 30.19 -11.26 -15.15
CA THR A 224 30.36 -12.63 -15.67
C THR A 224 29.06 -13.43 -15.79
N GLN A 225 27.93 -12.85 -15.41
CA GLN A 225 26.62 -13.33 -15.82
C GLN A 225 25.80 -12.08 -16.15
N ALA A 226 25.59 -11.85 -17.44
CA ALA A 226 24.36 -11.23 -17.89
C ALA A 226 23.22 -12.19 -17.54
N SER A 227 22.96 -12.37 -16.24
CA SER A 227 21.66 -12.74 -15.75
C SER A 227 20.78 -11.65 -16.34
N THR A 228 19.95 -12.06 -17.29
CA THR A 228 18.72 -11.38 -17.56
C THR A 228 18.05 -11.22 -16.19
N SER A 229 18.34 -10.11 -15.48
CA SER A 229 17.38 -9.56 -14.54
C SER A 229 16.20 -9.33 -15.44
N ASP A 230 15.30 -10.31 -15.48
CA ASP A 230 14.12 -10.24 -16.31
C ASP A 230 13.55 -8.87 -15.99
N LYS A 231 13.35 -8.05 -17.03
CA LYS A 231 12.82 -6.69 -16.89
C LYS A 231 11.37 -6.69 -16.37
N ASP A 232 10.95 -7.84 -15.88
CA ASP A 232 9.65 -8.32 -15.45
C ASP A 232 9.67 -8.66 -13.94
N ASP A 233 10.83 -8.62 -13.27
CA ASP A 233 10.93 -8.90 -11.83
C ASP A 233 10.54 -7.63 -11.05
N LEU A 234 9.30 -7.59 -10.57
CA LEU A 234 8.82 -6.53 -9.69
C LEU A 234 9.60 -6.59 -8.37
N SER A 235 10.09 -5.44 -7.88
CA SER A 235 10.77 -5.37 -6.57
C SER A 235 9.89 -5.91 -5.42
N LEU A 236 8.56 -5.87 -5.61
CA LEU A 236 7.57 -6.56 -4.78
C LEU A 236 6.82 -7.57 -5.64
N GLU A 237 6.95 -8.85 -5.30
CA GLU A 237 6.22 -9.94 -5.96
C GLU A 237 4.70 -9.74 -5.86
N LEU A 238 3.98 -10.11 -6.91
CA LEU A 238 2.52 -10.12 -6.91
C LEU A 238 2.03 -11.14 -5.87
N HIS A 239 1.25 -10.66 -4.91
CA HIS A 239 0.63 -11.49 -3.88
C HIS A 239 -0.79 -11.00 -3.56
N GLU A 240 -1.58 -11.89 -2.98
CA GLU A 240 -2.81 -11.54 -2.27
C GLU A 240 -2.49 -11.58 -0.77
N ASP A 241 -3.10 -10.66 0.00
CA ASP A 241 -3.05 -10.73 1.46
C ASP A 241 -4.04 -11.77 1.97
N ASP A 242 -3.63 -12.56 2.97
CA ASP A 242 -4.50 -13.55 3.64
C ASP A 242 -5.50 -12.91 4.64
N GLY A 243 -5.54 -11.57 4.70
CA GLY A 243 -6.46 -10.79 5.52
C GLY A 243 -7.81 -10.52 4.83
N MET A 244 -8.79 -10.06 5.61
CA MET A 244 -10.10 -9.68 5.05
C MET A 244 -10.02 -8.41 4.19
N PHE A 245 -9.25 -7.43 4.65
CA PHE A 245 -8.95 -6.20 3.94
C PHE A 245 -7.62 -5.65 4.46
N ILE A 246 -6.98 -4.81 3.65
CA ILE A 246 -5.86 -3.97 4.06
C ILE A 246 -6.32 -2.52 4.06
N VAL A 247 -5.72 -1.69 4.91
CA VAL A 247 -5.85 -0.23 4.82
C VAL A 247 -4.44 0.32 4.86
N PHE A 248 -4.02 1.00 3.79
CA PHE A 248 -2.74 1.65 3.75
C PHE A 248 -2.88 3.15 3.52
N ALA A 249 -1.94 3.90 4.07
CA ALA A 249 -1.82 5.33 3.81
C ALA A 249 -0.98 5.57 2.56
N THR A 250 -1.19 6.72 1.91
CA THR A 250 -0.33 7.18 0.82
C THR A 250 1.14 7.17 1.28
N PRO A 251 2.12 6.68 0.49
CA PRO A 251 3.52 6.62 0.92
C PRO A 251 4.14 8.02 1.03
N ALA A 252 5.21 8.15 1.82
CA ALA A 252 6.03 9.36 1.90
C ALA A 252 7.47 9.05 1.47
N PHE A 253 8.11 10.04 0.85
CA PHE A 253 9.48 9.92 0.36
C PHE A 253 10.38 10.84 1.19
N TYR A 254 11.56 10.34 1.53
CA TYR A 254 12.54 11.05 2.34
C TYR A 254 13.91 11.02 1.69
N LYS A 255 14.64 12.12 1.84
CA LYS A 255 16.10 12.12 1.74
C LYS A 255 16.65 11.95 3.15
N VAL A 256 17.49 10.93 3.32
CA VAL A 256 18.22 10.68 4.56
C VAL A 256 19.62 11.29 4.41
N ASN A 257 19.98 12.20 5.32
CA ASN A 257 21.37 12.63 5.47
C ASN A 257 21.87 12.05 6.79
N ASN A 258 22.97 11.29 6.73
CA ASN A 258 23.60 10.70 7.90
C ASN A 258 24.96 11.37 8.13
N ASP A 259 25.05 12.17 9.20
CA ASP A 259 26.29 12.88 9.56
C ASP A 259 27.15 12.08 10.54
N GLY A 260 26.89 10.77 10.69
CA GLY A 260 27.67 9.83 11.51
C GLY A 260 27.31 9.82 13.00
N ALA A 261 26.45 10.72 13.47
CA ALA A 261 25.91 10.73 14.83
C ALA A 261 24.39 10.94 14.92
N ASN A 262 23.76 11.40 13.84
CA ASN A 262 22.31 11.60 13.72
C ASN A 262 21.89 11.50 12.26
N SER A 263 20.81 10.77 12.01
CA SER A 263 20.11 10.76 10.72
C SER A 263 19.05 11.86 10.66
N THR A 264 19.09 12.71 9.63
CA THR A 264 18.05 13.72 9.40
C THR A 264 17.20 13.36 8.19
N PHE A 265 15.89 13.47 8.33
CA PHE A 265 14.90 13.16 7.30
C PHE A 265 14.37 14.45 6.69
N LYS A 266 14.54 14.59 5.38
CA LYS A 266 13.91 15.67 4.62
C LYS A 266 12.86 15.08 3.69
N SER A 267 11.59 15.35 3.97
CA SER A 267 10.49 14.97 3.09
C SER A 267 10.70 15.56 1.68
N VAL A 268 10.44 14.73 0.67
CA VAL A 268 10.44 15.11 -0.74
C VAL A 268 9.03 14.92 -1.30
N GLN A 269 8.62 15.86 -2.16
CA GLN A 269 7.40 15.68 -2.93
C GLN A 269 7.64 14.60 -3.99
N ALA A 270 6.67 13.70 -4.10
CA ALA A 270 6.59 12.73 -5.19
C ALA A 270 6.28 13.44 -6.51
#